data_AF-A0A6P0Y014-F1
#
_entry.id   AF-A0A6P0Y014-F1
#
_cell.length_a   1.000
_cell.length_b   1.000
_cell.length_c   1.000
_cell.angle_alpha   90.00
_cell.angle_beta   90.00
_cell.angle_gamma   90.00
#
_symmetry.space_group_name_H-M   'P 1'
#
loop_
_entity.id
_entity.type
_entity.pdbx_description
1 polymer ?
#
loop_
_entity_poly.entity_id
_entity_poly.type
_entity_poly.pdbx_seq_one_letter_code
_entity_poly.pdbx_strand_id
1 'polypeptide(L)'
;MVEQNREIKSFNWGIGGGTVAEIDFYLRKIIALKPANLKWLFIEYPDGLDEELRNSGSARSIYWHTPKQTILALRIMLEKKHPLRLNFSTAYGNLKSLLYRILWIGRFSNFWQNKVLGFNLVEFIKKPQSRVLIQESGYYALDWGKVLIRTKQYFQNNLDDYYNRVNRKIDELKQRNTASINFSKTYSLKVLKNMCDRVEEQGIKPIVFMSPAIMGYEEPTAIELYKLDNTSVLFAFNNPETFPTLYKVESRWDFTHLNDKGAREFTRFMAEQFAKYIETKKSGIYPF
;
A
#
# COMPACT_ATOMS: atom_id res chain seq x y z
N MET A 1 -18.09 -5.31 11.62
CA MET A 1 -17.80 -5.22 13.07
C MET A 1 -18.99 -4.69 13.86
N VAL A 2 -19.58 -3.54 13.48
CA VAL A 2 -20.88 -3.10 14.05
C VAL A 2 -21.97 -4.12 13.76
N GLU A 3 -22.03 -4.67 12.53
CA GLU A 3 -22.92 -5.79 12.15
C GLU A 3 -22.72 -7.08 12.98
N GLN A 4 -21.64 -7.16 13.77
CA GLN A 4 -21.34 -8.27 14.66
C GLN A 4 -21.32 -7.82 16.15
N ASN A 5 -21.94 -6.68 16.48
CA ASN A 5 -21.98 -6.08 17.82
C ASN A 5 -20.60 -5.87 18.48
N ARG A 6 -19.58 -5.53 17.68
CA ARG A 6 -18.23 -5.19 18.18
C ARG A 6 -17.96 -3.70 18.05
N GLU A 7 -17.69 -3.06 19.18
CA GLU A 7 -17.23 -1.67 19.21
C GLU A 7 -15.71 -1.61 18.94
N ILE A 8 -15.34 -1.55 17.65
CA ILE A 8 -13.96 -1.31 17.23
C ILE A 8 -13.90 0.04 16.53
N LYS A 9 -13.02 0.91 17.02
CA LYS A 9 -12.66 2.16 16.35
C LYS A 9 -11.50 1.90 15.41
N SER A 10 -11.70 2.19 14.14
CA SER A 10 -10.65 2.14 13.11
C SER A 10 -10.62 3.47 12.37
N PHE A 11 -9.47 3.78 11.81
CA PHE A 11 -9.33 4.84 10.82
C PHE A 11 -8.40 4.33 9.73
N ASN A 12 -8.67 4.72 8.49
CA ASN A 12 -7.81 4.41 7.37
C ASN A 12 -6.85 5.58 7.13
N TRP A 13 -5.54 5.30 7.14
CA TRP A 13 -4.54 6.24 6.65
C TRP A 13 -3.87 5.66 5.40
N GLY A 14 -4.56 5.80 4.27
CA GLY A 14 -4.10 5.30 2.98
C GLY A 14 -3.01 6.17 2.37
N ILE A 15 -1.89 5.55 2.01
CA ILE A 15 -0.80 6.17 1.26
C ILE A 15 -0.81 5.53 -0.14
N GLY A 16 -1.50 6.16 -1.10
CA GLY A 16 -1.65 5.59 -2.44
C GLY A 16 -0.31 5.36 -3.13
N GLY A 17 -0.05 4.14 -3.61
CA GLY A 17 1.20 3.79 -4.31
C GLY A 17 2.47 3.95 -3.45
N GLY A 18 2.36 3.75 -2.13
CA GLY A 18 3.52 3.85 -1.23
C GLY A 18 4.54 2.75 -1.48
N THR A 19 5.81 3.11 -1.68
CA THR A 19 6.92 2.14 -1.76
C THR A 19 7.20 1.53 -0.39
N VAL A 20 7.86 0.38 -0.33
CA VAL A 20 8.34 -0.23 0.93
C VAL A 20 9.10 0.78 1.81
N ALA A 21 9.99 1.58 1.19
CA ALA A 21 10.82 2.55 1.90
C ALA A 21 10.00 3.72 2.45
N GLU A 22 9.00 4.18 1.70
CA GLU A 22 8.05 5.20 2.13
C GLU A 22 7.18 4.69 3.28
N ILE A 23 6.68 3.45 3.20
CA ILE A 23 5.89 2.83 4.28
C ILE A 23 6.74 2.72 5.56
N ASP A 24 7.99 2.25 5.49
CA ASP A 24 8.89 2.19 6.67
C ASP A 24 9.10 3.59 7.29
N PHE A 25 9.19 4.65 6.47
CA PHE A 25 9.31 6.02 6.97
C PHE A 25 8.09 6.44 7.80
N TYR A 26 6.89 6.30 7.24
CA TYR A 26 5.66 6.70 7.94
C TYR A 26 5.37 5.81 9.14
N LEU A 27 5.64 4.51 9.03
CA LEU A 27 5.51 3.57 10.15
C LEU A 27 6.34 4.02 11.36
N ARG A 28 7.62 4.39 11.15
CA ARG A 28 8.46 4.93 12.22
C ARG A 28 7.87 6.17 12.86
N LYS A 29 7.26 7.05 12.05
CA LYS A 29 6.59 8.25 12.56
C LYS A 29 5.37 7.90 13.40
N ILE A 30 4.53 6.96 12.95
CA ILE A 30 3.36 6.48 13.70
C ILE A 30 3.78 5.91 15.05
N ILE A 31 4.75 5.00 15.04
CA ILE A 31 5.25 4.36 16.26
C ILE A 31 5.86 5.39 17.23
N ALA A 32 6.60 6.37 16.72
CA ALA A 32 7.18 7.43 17.53
C ALA A 32 6.15 8.30 18.26
N LEU A 33 4.89 8.34 17.80
CA LEU A 33 3.80 9.03 18.49
C LEU A 33 3.32 8.27 19.75
N LYS A 34 3.77 7.03 19.97
CA LYS A 34 3.36 6.16 21.10
C LYS A 34 1.84 6.11 21.26
N PRO A 35 1.10 5.65 20.24
CA PRO A 35 -0.36 5.70 20.27
C PRO A 35 -0.93 4.78 21.37
N ALA A 36 -1.49 5.38 22.42
CA ALA A 36 -1.91 4.66 23.63
C ALA A 36 -2.96 3.56 23.40
N ASN A 37 -3.81 3.69 22.38
CA ASN A 37 -4.95 2.80 22.13
C ASN A 37 -4.84 1.99 20.83
N LEU A 38 -3.70 2.07 20.12
CA LEU A 38 -3.54 1.34 18.86
C LEU A 38 -3.21 -0.13 19.15
N LYS A 39 -4.15 -1.03 18.86
CA LYS A 39 -3.99 -2.47 19.12
C LYS A 39 -3.53 -3.25 17.89
N TRP A 40 -4.01 -2.86 16.72
CA TRP A 40 -3.73 -3.52 15.46
C TRP A 40 -3.29 -2.50 14.42
N LEU A 41 -2.32 -2.87 13.59
CA LEU A 41 -1.89 -2.06 12.47
C LEU A 41 -1.94 -2.89 11.20
N PHE A 42 -2.81 -2.50 10.28
CA PHE A 42 -2.90 -3.12 8.96
C PHE A 42 -1.84 -2.50 8.04
N ILE A 43 -1.00 -3.35 7.46
CA ILE A 43 0.07 -2.97 6.54
C ILE A 43 -0.22 -3.62 5.20
N GLU A 44 -0.54 -2.82 4.19
CA GLU A 44 -0.63 -3.32 2.82
C GLU A 44 0.74 -3.81 2.39
N TYR A 45 0.82 -5.01 1.84
CA TYR A 45 2.04 -5.52 1.24
C TYR A 45 2.43 -4.57 0.11
N PRO A 46 3.57 -3.85 0.23
CA PRO A 46 3.96 -2.88 -0.77
C PRO A 46 4.28 -3.60 -2.08
N ASP A 47 3.40 -3.43 -3.06
CA ASP A 47 3.72 -3.78 -4.43
C ASP A 47 4.75 -2.79 -4.98
N GLY A 48 5.73 -3.33 -5.69
CA GLY A 48 6.98 -2.67 -6.05
C GLY A 48 6.85 -1.63 -7.15
N LEU A 49 5.90 -0.71 -7.06
CA LEU A 49 5.91 0.47 -7.92
C LEU A 49 7.15 1.29 -7.61
N ASP A 50 8.05 1.39 -8.58
CA ASP A 50 9.17 2.31 -8.49
C ASP A 50 8.66 3.74 -8.47
N GLU A 51 9.41 4.61 -7.79
CA GLU A 51 9.11 6.02 -7.85
C GLU A 51 9.33 6.52 -9.28
N GLU A 52 8.24 6.86 -9.96
CA GLU A 52 8.34 7.52 -11.25
C GLU A 52 9.05 8.87 -11.10
N LEU A 53 9.99 9.16 -12.00
CA LEU A 53 10.65 10.48 -12.08
C LEU A 53 9.68 11.65 -12.03
N ARG A 54 8.47 11.46 -12.58
CA ARG A 54 7.40 12.47 -12.61
C ARG A 54 7.01 12.94 -11.21
N ASN A 55 7.16 12.08 -10.20
CA ASN A 55 6.75 12.36 -8.83
C ASN A 55 7.91 12.79 -7.91
N SER A 56 9.17 12.69 -8.35
CA SER A 56 10.38 13.07 -7.57
C SER A 56 10.42 14.54 -7.12
N GLY A 57 9.70 15.43 -7.80
CA GLY A 57 9.60 16.85 -7.41
C GLY A 57 8.46 17.15 -6.44
N SER A 58 7.61 16.17 -6.12
CA SER A 58 6.42 16.39 -5.30
C SER A 58 6.77 16.60 -3.83
N ALA A 59 5.95 17.38 -3.11
CA ALA A 59 6.12 17.59 -1.68
C ALA A 59 6.12 16.26 -0.90
N ARG A 60 5.29 15.29 -1.32
CA ARG A 60 5.24 13.94 -0.75
C ARG A 60 6.56 13.21 -0.94
N SER A 61 7.05 13.14 -2.18
CA SER A 61 8.33 12.49 -2.49
C SER A 61 9.46 13.07 -1.66
N ILE A 62 9.66 14.39 -1.72
CA ILE A 62 10.71 15.08 -0.96
C ILE A 62 10.61 14.81 0.56
N TYR A 63 9.38 14.72 1.10
CA TYR A 63 9.17 14.61 2.54
C TYR A 63 9.62 13.27 3.16
N TRP A 64 9.59 12.16 2.44
CA TRP A 64 9.99 10.86 3.00
C TRP A 64 11.46 10.48 2.72
N HIS A 65 12.11 11.13 1.75
CA HIS A 65 13.51 10.90 1.37
C HIS A 65 14.54 11.40 2.39
N THR A 66 14.71 10.72 3.52
CA THR A 66 15.87 10.91 4.41
C THR A 66 17.06 10.14 3.85
N PRO A 67 18.33 10.42 4.24
CA PRO A 67 19.47 9.60 3.80
C PRO A 67 19.25 8.09 4.01
N LYS A 68 18.69 7.71 5.17
CA LYS A 68 18.37 6.31 5.51
C LYS A 68 17.32 5.71 4.56
N GLN A 69 16.27 6.47 4.25
CA GLN A 69 15.15 6.03 3.42
C GLN A 69 15.54 5.98 1.94
N THR A 70 16.35 6.93 1.48
CA THR A 70 16.91 6.93 0.12
C THR A 70 17.84 5.73 -0.08
N ILE A 71 18.74 5.44 0.87
CA ILE A 71 19.60 4.25 0.81
C ILE A 71 18.75 2.98 0.77
N LEU A 72 17.70 2.92 1.60
CA LEU A 72 16.76 1.80 1.63
C LEU A 72 16.08 1.59 0.26
N ALA A 73 15.56 2.66 -0.34
CA ALA A 73 14.92 2.62 -1.64
C ALA A 73 15.89 2.19 -2.76
N LEU A 74 17.10 2.73 -2.78
CA LEU A 74 18.14 2.35 -3.74
C LEU A 74 18.56 0.88 -3.59
N ARG A 75 18.65 0.35 -2.36
CA ARG A 75 18.94 -1.07 -2.14
C ARG A 75 17.84 -1.96 -2.68
N ILE A 76 16.57 -1.63 -2.40
CA ILE A 76 15.42 -2.38 -2.93
C ILE A 76 15.39 -2.33 -4.46
N MET A 77 15.67 -1.17 -5.06
CA MET A 77 15.77 -1.01 -6.51
C MET A 77 16.84 -1.92 -7.11
N LEU A 78 18.03 -2.01 -6.50
CA LEU A 78 19.13 -2.85 -6.99
C LEU A 78 18.82 -4.35 -6.98
N GLU A 79 17.88 -4.80 -6.15
CA GLU A 79 17.43 -6.20 -6.16
C GLU A 79 16.53 -6.52 -7.35
N LYS A 80 15.82 -5.51 -7.85
CA LYS A 80 14.94 -5.69 -8.99
C LYS A 80 15.81 -5.84 -10.24
N LYS A 81 15.55 -6.89 -11.03
CA LYS A 81 16.22 -7.15 -12.32
C LYS A 81 15.71 -6.23 -13.42
N HIS A 82 15.63 -4.93 -13.15
CA HIS A 82 15.18 -3.93 -14.10
C HIS A 82 16.27 -3.59 -15.13
N PRO A 83 15.88 -3.08 -16.32
CA PRO A 83 16.84 -2.54 -17.27
C PRO A 83 17.65 -1.39 -16.66
N LEU A 84 18.93 -1.28 -17.02
CA LEU A 84 19.84 -0.25 -16.50
C LEU A 84 19.30 1.18 -16.60
N ARG A 85 18.59 1.50 -17.70
CA ARG A 85 17.95 2.80 -17.90
C ARG A 85 16.91 3.10 -16.82
N LEU A 86 16.12 2.10 -16.44
CA LEU A 86 15.10 2.24 -15.40
C LEU A 86 15.78 2.41 -14.04
N ASN A 87 16.82 1.63 -13.73
CA ASN A 87 17.59 1.79 -12.50
C ASN A 87 18.22 3.18 -12.39
N PHE A 88 18.81 3.71 -13.47
CA PHE A 88 19.38 5.06 -13.46
C PHE A 88 18.31 6.12 -13.22
N SER A 89 17.17 6.01 -13.92
CA SER A 89 16.01 6.89 -13.75
C SER A 89 15.49 6.87 -12.31
N THR A 90 15.24 5.68 -11.75
CA THR A 90 14.76 5.52 -10.38
C THR A 90 15.78 6.06 -9.37
N ALA A 91 17.08 5.77 -9.56
CA ALA A 91 18.13 6.27 -8.68
C ALA A 91 18.24 7.80 -8.71
N TYR A 92 18.21 8.40 -9.91
CA TYR A 92 18.21 9.85 -10.07
C TYR A 92 17.00 10.49 -9.39
N GLY A 93 15.80 9.92 -9.55
CA GLY A 93 14.58 10.38 -8.88
C GLY A 93 14.74 10.42 -7.35
N ASN A 94 15.19 9.30 -6.77
CA ASN A 94 15.40 9.18 -5.32
C ASN A 94 16.46 10.15 -4.78
N LEU A 95 17.57 10.32 -5.51
CA LEU A 95 18.66 11.24 -5.14
C LEU A 95 18.23 12.69 -5.27
N LYS A 96 17.48 13.04 -6.33
CA LYS A 96 16.91 14.38 -6.51
C LYS A 96 16.00 14.76 -5.35
N SER A 97 15.09 13.87 -4.94
CA SER A 97 14.20 14.09 -3.80
C SER A 97 14.96 14.28 -2.48
N LEU A 98 16.03 13.49 -2.27
CA LEU A 98 16.92 13.64 -1.12
C LEU A 98 17.63 15.01 -1.13
N LEU A 99 18.21 15.41 -2.26
CA LEU A 99 18.88 16.70 -2.41
C LEU A 99 17.92 17.85 -2.15
N TYR A 100 16.71 17.79 -2.72
CA TYR A 100 15.69 18.80 -2.50
C TYR A 100 15.31 18.92 -1.03
N ARG A 101 15.25 17.78 -0.32
CA ARG A 101 14.98 17.77 1.11
C ARG A 101 16.12 18.38 1.93
N ILE A 102 17.37 17.98 1.67
CA ILE A 102 18.55 18.46 2.40
C ILE A 102 18.72 19.97 2.20
N LEU A 103 18.57 20.43 0.96
CA LEU A 103 18.72 21.82 0.57
C LEU A 103 17.46 22.67 0.83
N TRP A 104 16.40 22.08 1.38
CA TRP A 104 15.12 22.75 1.64
C TRP A 104 14.53 23.45 0.40
N ILE A 105 14.81 22.92 -0.78
CA ILE A 105 14.31 23.44 -2.06
C ILE A 105 12.78 23.32 -2.06
N GLY A 106 12.09 24.44 -2.34
CA GLY A 106 10.62 24.55 -2.29
C GLY A 106 10.04 24.82 -0.89
N ARG A 107 10.79 24.54 0.19
CA ARG A 107 10.38 24.97 1.56
C ARG A 107 10.80 26.39 1.85
N PHE A 108 11.95 26.83 1.33
CA PHE A 108 12.37 28.22 1.44
C PHE A 108 11.41 29.17 0.72
N SER A 109 10.92 28.81 -0.48
CA SER A 109 9.91 29.62 -1.19
C SER A 109 8.60 29.70 -0.41
N ASN A 110 8.13 28.59 0.17
CA ASN A 110 6.92 28.60 1.01
C ASN A 110 7.13 29.39 2.30
N PHE A 111 8.31 29.29 2.93
CA PHE A 111 8.67 30.10 4.09
C PHE A 111 8.66 31.59 3.72
N TRP A 112 9.33 31.96 2.63
CA TRP A 112 9.39 33.34 2.14
C TRP A 112 8.01 33.89 1.79
N GLN A 113 7.20 33.13 1.05
CA GLN A 113 5.84 33.51 0.70
C GLN A 113 4.96 33.72 1.95
N ASN A 114 4.98 32.79 2.91
CA ASN A 114 4.12 32.88 4.10
C ASN A 114 4.62 33.90 5.14
N LYS A 115 5.93 33.96 5.39
CA LYS A 115 6.51 34.74 6.49
C LYS A 115 7.02 36.11 6.08
N VAL A 116 7.51 36.26 4.85
CA VAL A 116 8.07 37.54 4.37
C VAL A 116 7.05 38.30 3.52
N LEU A 117 6.37 37.62 2.60
CA LEU A 117 5.39 38.25 1.71
C LEU A 117 3.96 38.24 2.27
N GLY A 118 3.73 37.58 3.41
CA GLY A 118 2.42 37.52 4.06
C GLY A 118 1.33 36.75 3.29
N PHE A 119 1.70 35.95 2.28
CA PHE A 119 0.75 35.10 1.58
C PHE A 119 0.22 34.03 2.53
N ASN A 120 -1.09 34.02 2.78
CA ASN A 120 -1.72 33.00 3.61
C ASN A 120 -2.03 31.76 2.75
N LEU A 121 -1.02 30.91 2.46
CA LEU A 121 -1.24 29.69 1.65
C LEU A 121 -2.30 28.76 2.24
N VAL A 122 -2.56 28.86 3.54
CA VAL A 122 -3.61 28.09 4.24
C VAL A 122 -5.01 28.47 3.76
N GLU A 123 -5.26 29.70 3.30
CA GLU A 123 -6.57 30.09 2.76
C GLU A 123 -6.91 29.40 1.43
N PHE A 124 -5.90 29.03 0.63
CA PHE A 124 -6.11 28.20 -0.57
C PHE A 124 -6.47 26.74 -0.24
N ILE A 125 -6.16 26.27 0.97
CA ILE A 125 -6.48 24.91 1.46
C ILE A 125 -7.85 24.88 2.18
N LYS A 126 -8.40 26.05 2.55
CA LYS A 126 -9.65 26.19 3.34
C LYS A 126 -10.95 25.91 2.58
N LYS A 127 -10.93 25.62 1.28
CA LYS A 127 -12.10 25.01 0.64
C LYS A 127 -11.92 23.50 0.72
N PRO A 128 -12.53 22.80 1.70
CA PRO A 128 -12.77 21.38 1.51
C PRO A 128 -13.58 21.32 0.22
N GLN A 129 -12.97 20.85 -0.87
CA GLN A 129 -13.76 20.46 -2.02
C GLN A 129 -14.81 19.51 -1.45
N SER A 130 -16.08 19.65 -1.83
CA SER A 130 -17.18 18.78 -1.37
C SER A 130 -16.88 17.27 -1.44
N ARG A 131 -15.84 16.86 -2.20
CA ARG A 131 -15.19 15.55 -2.19
C ARG A 131 -14.61 15.10 -0.82
N VAL A 132 -14.23 16.02 0.06
CA VAL A 132 -13.69 15.79 1.40
C VAL A 132 -14.78 15.29 2.36
N LEU A 133 -16.05 15.63 2.15
CA LEU A 133 -17.15 15.19 3.02
C LEU A 133 -17.73 13.81 2.65
N ILE A 134 -17.35 13.23 1.51
CA ILE A 134 -17.63 11.81 1.18
C ILE A 134 -16.64 10.88 1.92
N GLN A 135 -15.69 11.42 2.71
CA GLN A 135 -14.71 10.68 3.52
C GLN A 135 -15.31 9.87 4.69
N GLU A 136 -16.60 10.00 5.00
CA GLU A 136 -17.21 9.32 6.16
C GLU A 136 -17.34 7.79 6.01
N SER A 137 -17.07 7.23 4.82
CA SER A 137 -17.10 5.77 4.59
C SER A 137 -15.73 5.07 4.68
N GLY A 138 -14.65 5.80 5.00
CA GLY A 138 -13.32 5.19 5.21
C GLY A 138 -12.55 4.75 3.96
N TYR A 139 -13.05 5.03 2.75
CA TYR A 139 -12.35 4.87 1.47
C TYR A 139 -12.79 5.91 0.43
N TYR A 140 -12.06 6.03 -0.68
CA TYR A 140 -12.39 6.92 -1.81
C TYR A 140 -12.47 6.10 -3.10
N ALA A 141 -13.66 6.00 -3.69
CA ALA A 141 -13.85 5.27 -4.94
C ALA A 141 -13.46 6.13 -6.15
N LEU A 142 -12.66 5.57 -7.07
CA LEU A 142 -12.18 6.30 -8.26
C LEU A 142 -13.31 6.64 -9.24
N ASP A 143 -14.39 5.85 -9.24
CA ASP A 143 -15.59 6.02 -10.05
C ASP A 143 -16.52 7.14 -9.55
N TRP A 144 -16.29 7.70 -8.36
CA TRP A 144 -16.99 8.91 -7.90
C TRP A 144 -16.51 10.19 -8.63
N GLY A 145 -15.33 10.14 -9.25
CA GLY A 145 -14.76 11.26 -9.97
C GLY A 145 -15.16 11.29 -11.45
N LYS A 146 -15.70 12.42 -11.93
CA LYS A 146 -16.01 12.64 -13.37
C LYS A 146 -14.77 12.67 -14.30
N VAL A 147 -13.55 12.61 -13.77
CA VAL A 147 -12.31 13.03 -14.46
C VAL A 147 -11.55 11.87 -15.14
N LEU A 148 -11.94 10.61 -14.92
CA LEU A 148 -11.14 9.45 -15.36
C LEU A 148 -11.83 8.55 -16.41
N ILE A 149 -12.75 9.09 -17.20
CA ILE A 149 -13.51 8.34 -18.23
C ILE A 149 -12.61 7.59 -19.20
N ARG A 150 -11.46 8.16 -19.59
CA ARG A 150 -10.51 7.54 -20.54
C ARG A 150 -9.92 6.22 -20.02
N THR A 151 -9.56 6.15 -18.74
CA THR A 151 -9.01 4.93 -18.13
C THR A 151 -10.04 3.81 -18.14
N LYS A 152 -11.29 4.14 -17.78
CA LYS A 152 -12.40 3.19 -17.81
C LYS A 152 -12.70 2.71 -19.23
N GLN A 153 -12.71 3.61 -20.22
CA GLN A 153 -12.90 3.25 -21.63
C GLN A 153 -11.77 2.35 -22.13
N TYR A 154 -10.51 2.66 -21.80
CA TYR A 154 -9.38 1.80 -22.14
C TYR A 154 -9.56 0.40 -21.54
N PHE A 155 -9.92 0.31 -20.26
CA PHE A 155 -10.20 -0.97 -19.61
C PHE A 155 -11.32 -1.74 -20.32
N GLN A 156 -12.45 -1.08 -20.62
CA GLN A 156 -13.58 -1.68 -21.33
C GLN A 156 -13.24 -2.16 -22.74
N ASN A 157 -12.32 -1.49 -23.42
CA ASN A 157 -11.86 -1.88 -24.76
C ASN A 157 -10.81 -3.00 -24.73
N ASN A 158 -10.31 -3.39 -23.55
CA ASN A 158 -9.24 -4.37 -23.37
C ASN A 158 -9.62 -5.47 -22.36
N LEU A 159 -10.89 -5.90 -22.36
CA LEU A 159 -11.38 -6.93 -21.44
C LEU A 159 -10.72 -8.30 -21.67
N ASP A 160 -10.37 -8.65 -22.91
CA ASP A 160 -9.67 -9.90 -23.20
C ASP A 160 -8.28 -9.93 -22.54
N ASP A 161 -7.54 -8.82 -22.58
CA ASP A 161 -6.26 -8.69 -21.88
C ASP A 161 -6.45 -8.84 -20.36
N TYR A 162 -7.54 -8.28 -19.82
CA TYR A 162 -7.87 -8.45 -18.41
C TYR A 162 -8.12 -9.91 -18.04
N TYR A 163 -8.99 -10.61 -18.77
CA TYR A 163 -9.29 -12.02 -18.48
C TYR A 163 -8.05 -12.91 -18.66
N ASN A 164 -7.24 -12.65 -19.69
CA ASN A 164 -5.97 -13.36 -19.88
C ASN A 164 -5.03 -13.16 -18.70
N ARG A 165 -4.94 -11.95 -18.13
CA ARG A 165 -4.13 -11.69 -16.93
C ARG A 165 -4.67 -12.41 -15.69
N VAL A 166 -5.99 -12.43 -15.50
CA VAL A 166 -6.64 -13.16 -14.39
C VAL A 166 -6.40 -14.67 -14.52
N ASN A 167 -6.60 -15.24 -15.70
CA ASN A 167 -6.36 -16.67 -15.93
C ASN A 167 -4.90 -17.03 -15.73
N ARG A 168 -3.97 -16.24 -16.29
CA ARG A 168 -2.54 -16.42 -16.03
C ARG A 168 -2.21 -16.37 -14.54
N LYS A 169 -2.88 -15.50 -13.78
CA LYS A 169 -2.70 -15.42 -12.33
C LYS A 169 -3.14 -16.68 -11.60
N ILE A 170 -4.29 -17.22 -11.99
CA ILE A 170 -4.80 -18.50 -11.49
C ILE A 170 -3.80 -19.62 -11.80
N ASP A 171 -3.30 -19.67 -13.04
CA ASP A 171 -2.31 -20.67 -13.45
C ASP A 171 -1.00 -20.53 -12.68
N GLU A 172 -0.50 -19.30 -12.51
CA GLU A 172 0.68 -19.00 -11.68
C GLU A 172 0.48 -19.48 -10.23
N LEU A 173 -0.70 -19.27 -9.63
CA LEU A 173 -1.00 -19.73 -8.28
C LEU A 173 -1.04 -21.26 -8.20
N LYS A 174 -1.60 -21.95 -9.21
CA LYS A 174 -1.64 -23.41 -9.30
C LYS A 174 -0.27 -24.04 -9.53
N GLN A 175 0.57 -23.39 -10.33
CA GLN A 175 1.91 -23.86 -10.68
C GLN A 175 2.96 -23.54 -9.62
N ARG A 176 2.61 -22.86 -8.51
CA ARG A 176 3.52 -22.66 -7.38
C ARG A 176 3.87 -24.01 -6.75
N ASN A 177 4.94 -24.60 -7.24
CA ASN A 177 5.68 -25.64 -6.55
C ASN A 177 6.13 -25.08 -5.19
N THR A 178 5.97 -25.88 -4.13
CA THR A 178 6.42 -25.65 -2.74
C THR A 178 7.94 -25.57 -2.58
N ALA A 179 8.67 -25.23 -3.64
CA ALA A 179 10.12 -25.08 -3.61
C ALA A 179 10.49 -23.89 -2.73
N SER A 180 11.30 -24.16 -1.70
CA SER A 180 11.76 -23.16 -0.72
C SER A 180 12.38 -21.94 -1.39
N ILE A 181 11.70 -20.80 -1.32
CA ILE A 181 12.26 -19.52 -1.73
C ILE A 181 13.22 -19.06 -0.64
N ASN A 182 14.45 -18.74 -1.03
CA ASN A 182 15.49 -18.32 -0.10
C ASN A 182 15.27 -16.85 0.33
N PHE A 183 14.76 -16.64 1.54
CA PHE A 183 14.49 -15.35 2.17
C PHE A 183 15.69 -14.42 2.28
N SER A 184 16.91 -14.97 2.28
CA SER A 184 18.13 -14.16 2.29
C SER A 184 18.32 -13.34 1.01
N LYS A 185 17.53 -13.62 -0.04
CA LYS A 185 17.68 -13.00 -1.37
C LYS A 185 16.78 -11.78 -1.63
N THR A 186 15.78 -11.48 -0.78
CA THR A 186 14.86 -10.35 -1.00
C THR A 186 14.84 -9.40 0.20
N TYR A 187 15.59 -8.31 0.10
CA TYR A 187 15.71 -7.23 1.06
C TYR A 187 14.37 -6.55 1.33
N SER A 188 13.46 -6.46 0.35
CA SER A 188 12.10 -5.95 0.57
C SER A 188 11.35 -6.71 1.68
N LEU A 189 11.45 -8.05 1.72
CA LEU A 189 10.87 -8.86 2.80
C LEU A 189 11.56 -8.63 4.13
N LYS A 190 12.89 -8.52 4.12
CA LYS A 190 13.64 -8.20 5.34
C LYS A 190 13.17 -6.88 5.93
N VAL A 191 12.89 -5.90 5.08
CA VAL A 191 12.34 -4.60 5.51
C VAL A 191 10.93 -4.75 6.06
N LEU A 192 10.05 -5.51 5.40
CA LEU A 192 8.71 -5.79 5.90
C LEU A 192 8.72 -6.52 7.24
N LYS A 193 9.56 -7.54 7.41
CA LYS A 193 9.74 -8.21 8.70
C LYS A 193 10.20 -7.22 9.78
N ASN A 194 11.22 -6.41 9.49
CA ASN A 194 11.70 -5.38 10.42
C ASN A 194 10.64 -4.31 10.73
N MET A 195 9.67 -4.09 9.84
CA MET A 195 8.51 -3.24 10.09
C MET A 195 7.56 -3.92 11.08
N CYS A 196 7.20 -5.19 10.85
CA CYS A 196 6.38 -5.98 11.76
C CYS A 196 7.01 -6.09 13.15
N ASP A 197 8.27 -6.50 13.25
CA ASP A 197 8.99 -6.67 14.52
C ASP A 197 8.94 -5.37 15.35
N ARG A 198 9.14 -4.21 14.70
CA ARG A 198 9.09 -2.90 15.38
C ARG A 198 7.69 -2.53 15.87
N VAL A 199 6.64 -2.93 15.14
CA VAL A 199 5.25 -2.74 15.57
C VAL A 199 4.97 -3.61 16.79
N GLU A 200 5.42 -4.86 16.78
CA GLU A 200 5.27 -5.79 17.88
C GLU A 200 6.02 -5.38 19.14
N GLU A 201 7.23 -4.82 19.01
CA GLU A 201 7.99 -4.23 20.13
C GLU A 201 7.22 -3.14 20.89
N GLN A 202 6.21 -2.53 20.27
CA GLN A 202 5.34 -1.54 20.90
C GLN A 202 4.05 -2.14 21.50
N GLY A 203 3.92 -3.47 21.51
CA GLY A 203 2.70 -4.16 21.93
C GLY A 203 1.55 -4.06 20.91
N ILE A 204 1.82 -3.57 19.70
CA ILE A 204 0.85 -3.46 18.60
C ILE A 204 0.94 -4.73 17.75
N LYS A 205 -0.19 -5.23 17.26
CA LYS A 205 -0.20 -6.40 16.37
C LYS A 205 -0.21 -6.01 14.89
N PRO A 206 0.86 -6.30 14.12
CA PRO A 206 0.85 -6.09 12.68
C PRO A 206 -0.03 -7.14 12.00
N ILE A 207 -0.84 -6.69 11.06
CA ILE A 207 -1.61 -7.54 10.15
C ILE A 207 -1.20 -7.12 8.73
N VAL A 208 -0.52 -8.00 8.03
CA VAL A 208 -0.15 -7.76 6.64
C VAL A 208 -1.32 -8.17 5.75
N PHE A 209 -1.62 -7.42 4.71
CA PHE A 209 -2.61 -7.84 3.71
C PHE A 209 -2.13 -7.58 2.28
N MET A 210 -2.57 -8.42 1.35
CA MET A 210 -2.35 -8.21 -0.08
C MET A 210 -3.66 -7.76 -0.71
N SER A 211 -3.64 -6.63 -1.43
CA SER A 211 -4.81 -6.16 -2.17
C SER A 211 -5.11 -7.05 -3.38
N PRO A 212 -6.37 -7.07 -3.88
CA PRO A 212 -6.77 -7.84 -5.06
C PRO A 212 -6.29 -7.16 -6.37
N ALA A 213 -5.02 -6.76 -6.42
CA ALA A 213 -4.41 -6.20 -7.62
C ALA A 213 -4.04 -7.32 -8.61
N ILE A 214 -4.27 -7.09 -9.90
CA ILE A 214 -3.87 -8.03 -10.97
C ILE A 214 -2.51 -7.63 -11.56
N MET A 215 -2.17 -6.35 -11.46
CA MET A 215 -0.87 -5.82 -11.81
C MET A 215 -0.04 -5.71 -10.53
N GLY A 216 1.12 -6.36 -10.53
CA GLY A 216 2.11 -6.28 -9.46
C GLY A 216 3.25 -7.25 -9.68
N TYR A 217 4.47 -6.78 -9.43
CA TYR A 217 5.68 -7.56 -9.66
C TYR A 217 5.93 -8.47 -8.44
N GLU A 218 5.95 -9.79 -8.70
CA GLU A 218 6.47 -10.86 -7.83
C GLU A 218 5.74 -11.12 -6.50
N GLU A 219 4.60 -11.81 -6.63
CA GLU A 219 3.77 -12.37 -5.55
C GLU A 219 4.25 -13.60 -4.76
N PRO A 220 5.26 -14.39 -5.14
CA PRO A 220 5.62 -15.56 -4.34
C PRO A 220 6.08 -15.23 -2.91
N THR A 221 6.34 -13.95 -2.62
CA THR A 221 7.28 -13.57 -1.59
C THR A 221 6.66 -13.35 -0.20
N ALA A 222 5.44 -12.81 -0.10
CA ALA A 222 4.80 -12.57 1.21
C ALA A 222 3.88 -13.69 1.70
N ILE A 223 3.37 -14.56 0.82
CA ILE A 223 2.72 -15.82 1.24
C ILE A 223 3.75 -16.75 1.90
N GLU A 224 5.00 -16.73 1.44
CA GLU A 224 6.06 -17.52 2.06
C GLU A 224 6.49 -16.91 3.40
N LEU A 225 6.52 -15.57 3.58
CA LEU A 225 6.75 -14.94 4.90
C LEU A 225 5.80 -15.50 5.96
N TYR A 226 4.55 -15.73 5.58
CA TYR A 226 3.55 -16.32 6.47
C TYR A 226 3.87 -17.77 6.85
N LYS A 227 4.39 -18.57 5.91
CA LYS A 227 4.71 -19.99 6.13
C LYS A 227 5.91 -20.22 7.05
N LEU A 228 6.89 -19.31 7.10
CA LEU A 228 8.15 -19.57 7.79
C LEU A 228 8.15 -19.26 9.29
N ASP A 229 7.48 -18.18 9.70
CA ASP A 229 7.76 -17.61 11.03
C ASP A 229 6.52 -17.60 11.94
N ASN A 230 5.32 -17.83 11.41
CA ASN A 230 4.06 -17.78 12.19
C ASN A 230 3.85 -16.45 12.97
N THR A 231 4.68 -15.43 12.71
CA THR A 231 4.81 -14.21 13.54
C THR A 231 3.86 -13.11 13.11
N SER A 232 3.38 -13.10 11.87
CA SER A 232 2.45 -12.06 11.37
C SER A 232 1.25 -12.65 10.67
N VAL A 233 0.07 -12.10 10.95
CA VAL A 233 -1.18 -12.48 10.28
C VAL A 233 -1.14 -11.96 8.85
N LEU A 234 -1.38 -12.83 7.87
CA LEU A 234 -1.50 -12.45 6.46
C LEU A 234 -2.94 -12.61 5.97
N PHE A 235 -3.52 -11.52 5.46
CA PHE A 235 -4.77 -11.56 4.71
C PHE A 235 -4.50 -11.39 3.20
N ALA A 236 -4.46 -12.50 2.47
CA ALA A 236 -4.11 -12.52 1.06
C ALA A 236 -5.37 -12.46 0.16
N PHE A 237 -5.80 -11.25 -0.23
CA PHE A 237 -6.98 -11.07 -1.11
C PHE A 237 -6.64 -11.16 -2.60
N ASN A 238 -5.38 -11.46 -2.93
CA ASN A 238 -4.85 -11.52 -4.28
C ASN A 238 -5.08 -12.88 -4.98
N ASN A 239 -5.89 -13.78 -4.41
CA ASN A 239 -6.24 -15.07 -5.01
C ASN A 239 -7.61 -15.00 -5.72
N PRO A 240 -7.67 -15.07 -7.06
CA PRO A 240 -8.92 -15.04 -7.81
C PRO A 240 -9.82 -16.24 -7.58
N GLU A 241 -9.29 -17.41 -7.19
CA GLU A 241 -10.10 -18.59 -6.90
C GLU A 241 -10.77 -18.49 -5.52
N THR A 242 -10.11 -17.87 -4.55
CA THR A 242 -10.68 -17.65 -3.20
C THR A 242 -11.64 -16.46 -3.16
N PHE A 243 -11.36 -15.39 -3.92
CA PHE A 243 -12.16 -14.17 -3.93
C PHE A 243 -12.67 -13.79 -5.33
N PRO A 244 -13.38 -14.70 -6.05
CA PRO A 244 -13.69 -14.52 -7.48
C PRO A 244 -14.52 -13.27 -7.77
N THR A 245 -15.32 -12.82 -6.81
CA THR A 245 -16.14 -11.61 -6.98
C THR A 245 -15.33 -10.32 -7.04
N LEU A 246 -14.12 -10.27 -6.46
CA LEU A 246 -13.20 -9.13 -6.56
C LEU A 246 -12.53 -9.02 -7.94
N TYR A 247 -12.57 -10.10 -8.72
CA TYR A 247 -11.96 -10.21 -10.05
C TYR A 247 -12.99 -10.17 -11.18
N LYS A 248 -14.28 -10.01 -10.85
CA LYS A 248 -15.31 -9.72 -11.84
C LYS A 248 -15.15 -8.31 -12.39
N VAL A 249 -15.34 -8.13 -13.70
CA VAL A 249 -15.23 -6.83 -14.37
C VAL A 249 -16.14 -5.79 -13.73
N GLU A 250 -17.32 -6.19 -13.24
CA GLU A 250 -18.27 -5.30 -12.56
C GLU A 250 -17.78 -4.82 -11.19
N SER A 251 -16.70 -5.38 -10.66
CA SER A 251 -16.04 -4.98 -9.40
C SER A 251 -14.76 -4.16 -9.66
N ARG A 252 -14.37 -3.96 -10.93
CA ARG A 252 -13.14 -3.25 -11.33
C ARG A 252 -13.44 -1.84 -11.83
N TRP A 253 -12.52 -0.94 -11.53
CA TRP A 253 -12.39 0.34 -12.21
C TRP A 253 -11.43 0.23 -13.40
N ASP A 254 -10.30 -0.45 -13.18
CA ASP A 254 -9.29 -0.75 -14.18
C ASP A 254 -8.54 -2.06 -13.83
N PHE A 255 -7.41 -2.30 -14.50
CA PHE A 255 -6.57 -3.48 -14.26
C PHE A 255 -6.03 -3.60 -12.84
N THR A 256 -5.91 -2.50 -12.08
CA THR A 256 -5.30 -2.47 -10.75
C THR A 256 -6.32 -2.15 -9.65
N HIS A 257 -7.27 -1.26 -9.92
CA HIS A 257 -8.17 -0.69 -8.94
C HIS A 257 -9.58 -1.30 -8.96
N LEU A 258 -10.15 -1.43 -7.77
CA LEU A 258 -11.57 -1.74 -7.58
C LEU A 258 -12.43 -0.49 -7.83
N ASN A 259 -13.68 -0.71 -8.25
CA ASN A 259 -14.72 0.34 -8.24
C ASN A 259 -15.45 0.36 -6.88
N ASP A 260 -16.49 1.20 -6.71
CA ASP A 260 -17.22 1.29 -5.42
C ASP A 260 -17.76 -0.07 -4.95
N LYS A 261 -18.38 -0.83 -5.86
CA LYS A 261 -18.92 -2.16 -5.58
C LYS A 261 -17.82 -3.11 -5.09
N GLY A 262 -16.72 -3.19 -5.84
CA GLY A 262 -15.58 -4.03 -5.48
C GLY A 262 -14.94 -3.61 -4.15
N ALA A 263 -14.80 -2.31 -3.89
CA ALA A 263 -14.22 -1.78 -2.66
C ALA A 263 -15.06 -2.11 -1.42
N ARG A 264 -16.41 -2.02 -1.52
CA ARG A 264 -17.32 -2.45 -0.45
C ARG A 264 -17.20 -3.95 -0.17
N GLU A 265 -17.11 -4.75 -1.22
CA GLU A 265 -16.97 -6.20 -1.10
C GLU A 265 -15.62 -6.60 -0.49
N PHE A 266 -14.53 -5.98 -0.93
CA PHE A 266 -13.21 -6.14 -0.32
C PHE A 266 -13.21 -5.77 1.16
N THR A 267 -13.83 -4.65 1.52
CA THR A 267 -13.97 -4.21 2.92
C THR A 267 -14.73 -5.23 3.76
N ARG A 268 -15.78 -5.86 3.20
CA ARG A 268 -16.52 -6.94 3.87
C ARG A 268 -15.62 -8.16 4.10
N PHE A 269 -14.92 -8.65 3.08
CA PHE A 269 -14.00 -9.78 3.22
C PHE A 269 -12.89 -9.49 4.25
N MET A 270 -12.33 -8.28 4.26
CA MET A 270 -11.36 -7.88 5.26
C MET A 270 -11.93 -7.88 6.68
N ALA A 271 -13.13 -7.35 6.86
CA ALA A 271 -13.81 -7.35 8.16
C ALA A 271 -14.12 -8.77 8.64
N GLU A 272 -14.54 -9.68 7.75
CA GLU A 272 -14.81 -11.08 8.07
C GLU A 272 -13.53 -11.82 8.48
N GLN A 273 -12.44 -11.67 7.72
CA GLN A 273 -11.15 -12.27 8.05
C GLN A 273 -10.62 -11.77 9.40
N PHE A 274 -10.75 -10.46 9.65
CA PHE A 274 -10.36 -9.87 10.92
C PHE A 274 -11.23 -10.32 12.10
N ALA A 275 -12.55 -10.46 11.88
CA ALA A 275 -13.46 -10.97 12.90
C ALA A 275 -13.10 -12.39 13.32
N LYS A 276 -12.84 -13.27 12.35
CA LYS A 276 -12.38 -14.65 12.55
C LYS A 276 -11.05 -14.68 13.30
N TYR A 277 -10.08 -13.86 12.90
CA TYR A 277 -8.79 -13.74 13.58
C TYR A 277 -8.95 -13.39 15.07
N ILE A 278 -9.81 -12.42 15.39
CA ILE A 278 -10.09 -12.05 16.79
C ILE A 278 -10.77 -13.20 17.55
N GLU A 279 -11.68 -13.94 16.93
CA GLU A 279 -12.37 -15.08 17.56
C GLU A 279 -11.42 -16.22 17.87
N THR A 280 -10.60 -16.63 16.90
CA THR A 280 -9.52 -17.60 17.07
C THR A 280 -8.60 -17.24 18.23
N LYS A 281 -8.22 -15.96 18.35
CA LYS A 281 -7.38 -15.51 19.47
C LYS A 281 -8.12 -15.57 20.82
N LYS A 282 -9.43 -15.35 20.84
CA LYS A 282 -10.25 -15.49 22.06
C LYS A 282 -10.49 -16.95 22.44
N SER A 283 -10.66 -17.84 21.48
CA SER A 283 -10.91 -19.27 21.72
C SER A 283 -9.65 -20.08 21.96
N GLY A 284 -8.47 -19.56 21.56
CA GLY A 284 -7.21 -20.29 21.62
C GLY A 284 -7.05 -21.37 20.54
N ILE A 285 -8.00 -21.46 19.58
CA ILE A 285 -8.02 -22.47 18.52
C ILE A 285 -7.60 -21.81 17.20
N TYR A 286 -6.37 -22.08 16.76
CA TYR A 286 -5.83 -21.60 15.48
C TYR A 286 -6.37 -22.45 14.31
N PRO A 287 -7.08 -21.87 13.32
CA PRO A 287 -7.44 -22.56 12.10
C PRO A 287 -6.20 -22.70 11.23
N PHE A 288 -5.97 -23.91 10.74
CA PHE A 288 -4.95 -24.26 9.76
C PHE A 288 -5.41 -23.89 8.35
#